data_AF-A0A6M4JEU1-F1
#
_entry.id   AF-A0A6M4JEU1-F1
#
_cell.length_a   1.000
_cell.length_b   1.000
_cell.length_c   1.000
_cell.angle_alpha   90.00
_cell.angle_beta   90.00
_cell.angle_gamma   90.00
#
_symmetry.space_group_name_H-M   'P 1'
#
loop_
_entity.id
_entity.type
_entity.pdbx_description
1 polymer ?
#
loop_
_entity_poly.entity_id
_entity_poly.type
_entity_poly.pdbx_seq_one_letter_code
_entity_poly.pdbx_strand_id
1 'polypeptide(L)'
;MNIYKPAGFWIRLGAALLDYIIVSVPLLLIYWLITGKDPNDSMFISLVVLLYSILLPMFWRGYLIGKRICGIRIVKKDGSQVSLLTMFLRVIVAGLVYCITFGLGLIASLILIAVREDKRTLHDLIAGTYVTYATPGEEELNADEEIRKSE
;
A
#
# COMPACT_ATOMS: atom_id res chain seq x y z
N MET A 1 -2.77 -2.53 -21.12
CA MET A 1 -3.39 -1.73 -20.06
C MET A 1 -2.47 -0.59 -19.66
N ASN A 2 -2.83 0.62 -20.08
CA ASN A 2 -2.16 1.83 -19.63
C ASN A 2 -2.47 2.09 -18.15
N ILE A 3 -1.54 2.69 -17.42
CA ILE A 3 -1.75 3.03 -16.01
C ILE A 3 -2.71 4.22 -15.94
N TYR A 4 -3.93 3.97 -15.49
CA TYR A 4 -4.94 5.00 -15.36
C TYR A 4 -4.78 5.77 -14.04
N LYS A 5 -4.65 7.11 -14.11
CA LYS A 5 -4.50 8.04 -12.97
C LYS A 5 -3.49 7.58 -11.88
N PRO A 6 -2.19 7.44 -12.20
CA PRO A 6 -1.20 6.98 -11.22
C PRO A 6 -1.07 7.94 -10.02
N ALA A 7 -1.12 7.37 -8.82
CA ALA A 7 -0.91 8.12 -7.58
C ALA A 7 0.57 8.44 -7.39
N GLY A 8 0.86 9.73 -7.15
CA GLY A 8 2.23 10.21 -6.92
C GLY A 8 2.80 9.83 -5.55
N PHE A 9 4.10 10.06 -5.39
CA PHE A 9 4.82 9.74 -4.14
C PHE A 9 4.22 10.44 -2.92
N TRP A 10 4.00 11.76 -2.98
CA TRP A 10 3.54 12.56 -1.83
C TRP A 10 2.22 12.09 -1.26
N ILE A 11 1.26 11.75 -2.12
CA ILE A 11 -0.02 11.20 -1.68
C ILE A 11 0.17 9.81 -1.07
N ARG A 12 1.08 8.97 -1.57
CA ARG A 12 1.37 7.67 -0.97
C ARG A 12 2.04 7.79 0.39
N LEU A 13 3.00 8.72 0.53
CA LEU A 13 3.66 9.01 1.80
C LEU A 13 2.64 9.57 2.81
N GLY A 14 1.84 10.55 2.38
CA GLY A 14 0.77 11.13 3.19
C GLY A 14 -0.25 10.07 3.62
N ALA A 15 -0.69 9.21 2.70
CA ALA A 15 -1.59 8.12 3.01
C ALA A 15 -0.98 7.08 3.96
N ALA A 16 0.31 6.77 3.83
CA ALA A 16 1.01 5.86 4.73
C ALA A 16 1.18 6.45 6.15
N LEU A 17 1.49 7.75 6.24
CA LEU A 17 1.52 8.48 7.51
C LEU A 17 0.13 8.54 8.14
N LEU A 18 -0.90 8.83 7.34
CA LEU A 18 -2.29 8.88 7.79
C LEU A 18 -2.76 7.49 8.25
N ASP A 19 -2.46 6.43 7.51
CA ASP A 19 -2.67 5.04 7.91
C ASP A 19 -2.02 4.78 9.27
N TYR A 20 -0.74 5.15 9.44
CA TYR A 20 -0.03 4.93 10.68
C TYR A 20 -0.67 5.68 11.86
N ILE A 21 -1.04 6.95 11.70
CA ILE A 21 -1.66 7.76 12.76
C ILE A 21 -3.05 7.20 13.13
N ILE A 22 -3.89 6.92 12.14
CA ILE A 22 -5.26 6.44 12.37
C ILE A 22 -5.26 5.10 13.11
N VAL A 23 -4.26 4.27 12.88
CA VAL A 23 -4.16 2.95 13.51
C VAL A 23 -3.46 3.02 14.85
N SER A 24 -2.34 3.73 14.92
CA SER A 24 -1.53 3.80 16.15
C SER A 24 -2.26 4.55 17.25
N VAL A 25 -2.90 5.70 16.98
CA VAL A 25 -3.48 6.54 18.03
C VAL A 25 -4.56 5.81 18.86
N PRO A 26 -5.59 5.17 18.26
CA PRO A 26 -6.59 4.44 19.03
C PRO A 26 -6.01 3.21 19.72
N LEU A 27 -5.08 2.51 19.06
CA LEU A 27 -4.47 1.30 19.59
C LEU A 27 -3.60 1.58 20.82
N LEU A 28 -2.78 2.63 20.75
CA LEU A 28 -1.96 3.12 21.87
C LEU A 28 -2.84 3.55 23.04
N LEU A 29 -3.94 4.27 22.76
CA LEU A 29 -4.90 4.73 23.77
C LEU A 29 -5.56 3.55 24.49
N ILE A 30 -6.06 2.56 23.75
CA ILE A 30 -6.71 1.35 24.31
C ILE A 30 -5.69 0.54 25.13
N TYR A 31 -4.48 0.34 24.61
CA TYR A 31 -3.46 -0.41 25.32
C TYR A 31 -3.05 0.25 26.63
N TRP A 32 -2.81 1.57 26.58
CA TRP A 32 -2.46 2.36 27.77
C TRP A 32 -3.59 2.33 28.80
N LEU A 33 -4.85 2.44 28.37
CA LEU A 33 -6.01 2.39 29.26
C LEU A 33 -6.17 1.04 29.98
N ILE A 34 -5.87 -0.07 29.30
CA ILE A 34 -6.01 -1.43 29.86
C ILE A 34 -4.80 -1.80 30.73
N THR A 35 -3.60 -1.50 30.26
CA THR A 35 -2.36 -2.06 30.82
C THR A 35 -1.62 -1.06 31.71
N GLY A 36 -1.83 0.25 31.51
CA GLY A 36 -1.10 1.33 32.19
C GLY A 36 0.41 1.35 31.91
N LYS A 37 0.89 0.53 30.96
CA LYS A 37 2.30 0.41 30.58
C LYS A 37 2.57 1.11 29.26
N ASP A 38 3.84 1.45 29.06
CA ASP A 38 4.29 2.02 27.81
C ASP A 38 4.06 1.04 26.65
N PRO A 39 3.26 1.43 25.65
CA PRO A 39 2.90 0.55 24.54
C PRO A 39 4.08 0.17 23.63
N ASN A 40 5.13 0.98 23.60
CA ASN A 40 6.28 0.76 22.71
C ASN A 40 7.12 -0.47 23.08
N ASP A 41 7.00 -1.00 24.31
CA ASP A 41 7.81 -2.11 24.78
C ASP A 41 7.10 -3.47 24.66
N SER A 42 5.84 -3.47 24.18
CA SER A 42 5.03 -4.67 24.09
C SER A 42 5.13 -5.32 22.72
N MET A 43 5.82 -6.46 22.65
CA MET A 43 5.87 -7.34 21.47
C MET A 43 4.46 -7.68 20.93
N PHE A 44 3.44 -7.66 21.79
CA PHE A 44 2.05 -7.90 21.44
C PHE A 44 1.46 -6.81 20.53
N ILE A 45 1.76 -5.53 20.80
CA ILE A 45 1.26 -4.42 19.97
C ILE A 45 1.89 -4.47 18.57
N SER A 46 3.20 -4.70 18.51
CA SER A 46 3.92 -4.85 17.24
C SER A 46 3.31 -5.97 16.38
N LEU A 47 2.94 -7.10 16.99
CA LEU A 47 2.28 -8.20 16.30
C LEU A 47 0.89 -7.81 15.78
N VAL A 48 0.08 -7.10 16.58
CA VAL A 48 -1.26 -6.66 16.20
C VAL A 48 -1.21 -5.63 15.06
N VAL A 49 -0.28 -4.67 15.09
CA VAL A 49 -0.08 -3.67 14.03
C VAL A 49 0.37 -4.33 12.73
N LEU A 50 1.28 -5.30 12.81
CA LEU A 50 1.72 -6.09 11.66
C LEU A 50 0.54 -6.85 11.05
N LEU A 51 -0.24 -7.52 11.89
CA LEU A 51 -1.39 -8.33 11.47
C LEU A 51 -2.47 -7.45 10.82
N TYR A 52 -2.77 -6.29 11.40
CA TYR A 52 -3.67 -5.28 10.84
C TYR A 52 -3.21 -4.82 9.44
N SER A 53 -1.92 -4.52 9.28
CA SER A 53 -1.35 -4.01 8.03
C SER A 53 -1.46 -5.02 6.88
N ILE A 54 -1.56 -6.32 7.19
CA ILE A 54 -1.72 -7.41 6.23
C ILE A 54 -3.20 -7.75 6.00
N LEU A 55 -4.00 -7.87 7.07
CA LEU A 55 -5.39 -8.33 6.98
C LEU A 55 -6.33 -7.29 6.37
N LEU A 56 -6.21 -6.01 6.73
CA LEU A 56 -7.15 -5.02 6.22
C LEU A 56 -7.15 -4.82 4.71
N PRO A 57 -6.00 -4.62 4.05
CA PRO A 57 -6.01 -4.50 2.60
C PRO A 57 -6.48 -5.78 1.90
N MET A 58 -6.43 -6.94 2.56
CA MET A 58 -7.05 -8.18 2.06
C MET A 58 -8.58 -8.10 2.11
N PHE A 59 -9.16 -7.73 3.26
CA PHE A 59 -10.61 -7.64 3.43
C PHE A 59 -11.25 -6.45 2.70
N TRP A 60 -10.47 -5.39 2.43
CA TRP A 60 -10.93 -4.16 1.78
C TRP A 60 -10.41 -3.98 0.35
N ARG A 61 -10.17 -5.08 -0.39
CA ARG A 61 -9.85 -5.05 -1.84
C ARG A 61 -8.69 -4.09 -2.21
N GLY A 62 -7.67 -3.99 -1.36
CA GLY A 62 -6.50 -3.14 -1.55
C GLY A 62 -6.55 -1.76 -0.89
N TYR A 63 -7.60 -1.46 -0.12
CA TYR A 63 -7.69 -0.23 0.67
C TYR A 63 -7.22 -0.43 2.11
N LEU A 64 -6.43 0.52 2.61
CA LEU A 64 -6.26 0.79 4.04
C LEU A 64 -7.06 2.06 4.40
N ILE A 65 -7.35 2.29 5.69
CA ILE A 65 -8.22 3.40 6.12
C ILE A 65 -7.69 4.77 5.67
N GLY A 66 -6.41 5.03 5.90
CA GLY A 66 -5.73 6.25 5.46
C GLY A 66 -5.57 6.33 3.94
N LYS A 67 -5.26 5.22 3.26
CA LYS A 67 -5.27 5.19 1.78
C LYS A 67 -6.64 5.47 1.18
N ARG A 68 -7.71 5.00 1.82
CA ARG A 68 -9.10 5.25 1.43
C ARG A 68 -9.47 6.72 1.60
N ILE A 69 -9.00 7.37 2.67
CA ILE A 69 -9.19 8.81 2.88
C ILE A 69 -8.47 9.63 1.82
N CYS A 70 -7.25 9.23 1.44
CA CYS A 70 -6.52 9.85 0.34
C CYS A 70 -7.07 9.48 -1.06
N GLY A 71 -8.12 8.66 -1.14
CA GLY A 71 -8.73 8.23 -2.40
C GLY A 71 -7.81 7.37 -3.27
N ILE A 72 -6.82 6.71 -2.68
CA ILE A 72 -5.87 5.88 -3.41
C ILE A 72 -6.05 4.39 -3.11
N ARG A 73 -5.82 3.58 -4.14
CA ARG A 73 -5.97 2.12 -4.10
C ARG A 73 -4.77 1.42 -4.71
N ILE A 74 -4.40 0.27 -4.13
CA ILE A 74 -3.45 -0.66 -4.75
C ILE A 74 -4.22 -1.59 -5.70
N VAL A 75 -3.75 -1.70 -6.94
CA VAL A 75 -4.35 -2.55 -7.97
C VAL A 75 -3.26 -3.34 -8.67
N LYS A 76 -3.59 -4.55 -9.13
CA LYS A 76 -2.67 -5.41 -9.87
C LYS A 76 -2.65 -5.01 -11.34
N LYS A 77 -1.50 -5.11 -12.00
CA LYS A 77 -1.38 -4.80 -13.43
C LYS A 77 -2.29 -5.68 -14.31
N ASP A 78 -2.62 -6.87 -13.83
CA ASP A 78 -3.51 -7.83 -14.50
C ASP A 78 -5.01 -7.53 -14.31
N GLY A 79 -5.38 -6.40 -13.70
CA GLY A 79 -6.79 -6.04 -13.43
C GLY A 79 -7.46 -6.87 -12.32
N SER A 80 -6.83 -7.95 -11.87
CA SER A 80 -7.31 -8.78 -10.76
C SER A 80 -7.21 -8.09 -9.39
N GLN A 81 -8.08 -8.49 -8.47
CA GLN A 81 -8.08 -7.97 -7.10
C GLN A 81 -6.75 -8.27 -6.38
N VAL A 82 -6.39 -7.41 -5.42
CA VAL A 82 -5.16 -7.56 -4.64
C VAL A 82 -5.20 -8.87 -3.86
N SER A 83 -4.34 -9.81 -4.24
CA SER A 83 -4.26 -11.12 -3.61
C SER A 83 -3.29 -11.12 -2.42
N LEU A 84 -3.53 -12.00 -1.47
CA LEU A 84 -2.67 -12.29 -0.31
C LEU A 84 -1.20 -12.47 -0.69
N LEU A 85 -0.93 -13.28 -1.72
CA LEU A 85 0.42 -13.53 -2.24
C LEU A 85 1.10 -12.27 -2.74
N THR A 86 0.33 -11.34 -3.30
CA THR A 86 0.85 -10.09 -3.86
C THR A 86 1.29 -9.13 -2.75
N MET A 87 0.51 -9.03 -1.68
CA MET A 87 0.91 -8.28 -0.50
C MET A 87 2.07 -8.94 0.24
N PHE A 88 2.09 -10.27 0.33
CA PHE A 88 3.18 -11.00 0.94
C PHE A 88 4.51 -10.78 0.18
N LEU A 89 4.50 -10.91 -1.15
CA LEU A 89 5.64 -10.57 -2.01
C LEU A 89 6.07 -9.12 -1.82
N ARG A 90 5.11 -8.19 -1.80
CA ARG A 90 5.39 -6.76 -1.58
C ARG A 90 6.09 -6.52 -0.24
N VAL A 91 5.68 -7.17 0.85
CA VAL A 91 6.26 -6.92 2.19
C VAL A 91 7.55 -7.70 2.39
N ILE A 92 7.57 -8.99 2.08
CA ILE A 92 8.71 -9.88 2.35
C ILE A 92 9.85 -9.62 1.37
N VAL A 93 9.57 -9.60 0.05
CA VAL A 93 10.63 -9.44 -0.95
C VAL A 93 11.14 -8.02 -0.96
N ALA A 94 10.27 -7.02 -0.85
CA ALA A 94 10.76 -5.66 -0.73
C ALA A 94 11.46 -5.42 0.60
N GLY A 95 10.93 -5.94 1.71
CA GLY A 95 11.57 -5.85 3.03
C GLY A 95 12.96 -6.49 3.01
N LEU A 96 13.11 -7.64 2.36
CA LEU A 96 14.39 -8.31 2.17
C LEU A 96 15.34 -7.46 1.31
N VAL A 97 14.86 -6.89 0.20
CA VAL A 97 15.65 -5.98 -0.64
C VAL A 97 16.07 -4.74 0.15
N TYR A 98 15.20 -4.16 0.97
CA TYR A 98 15.51 -3.00 1.81
C TYR A 98 16.52 -3.33 2.92
N CYS A 99 16.41 -4.52 3.54
CA CYS A 99 17.39 -5.02 4.50
C CYS A 99 18.77 -5.24 3.86
N ILE A 100 18.83 -5.90 2.70
CA ILE A 100 20.08 -6.17 1.98
C ILE A 100 20.73 -4.86 1.52
N THR A 101 19.92 -3.89 1.09
CA THR A 101 20.41 -2.59 0.64
C THR A 101 20.66 -1.59 1.78
N PHE A 102 20.52 -1.99 3.05
CA PHE A 102 20.73 -1.11 4.22
C PHE A 102 19.96 0.22 4.13
N GLY A 103 18.74 0.18 3.58
CA GLY A 103 17.91 1.37 3.39
C GLY A 103 18.19 2.18 2.10
N LEU A 104 19.24 1.86 1.33
CA LEU A 104 19.47 2.48 0.01
C LEU A 104 18.33 2.18 -0.98
N GLY A 105 17.65 1.05 -0.82
CA GLY A 105 16.46 0.73 -1.62
C GLY A 105 15.34 1.75 -1.47
N LEU A 106 15.22 2.44 -0.32
CA LEU A 106 14.24 3.52 -0.15
C LEU A 106 14.60 4.70 -1.04
N ILE A 107 15.87 5.10 -1.07
CA ILE A 107 16.38 6.17 -1.93
C ILE A 107 16.20 5.80 -3.41
N ALA A 108 16.52 4.55 -3.78
CA ALA A 108 16.30 4.06 -5.14
C ALA A 108 14.80 4.07 -5.52
N SER A 109 13.91 3.73 -4.58
CA SER A 109 12.45 3.81 -4.80
C SER A 109 11.98 5.25 -5.00
N LEU A 110 12.56 6.21 -4.27
CA LEU A 110 12.26 7.63 -4.42
C LEU A 110 12.68 8.15 -5.80
N ILE A 111 13.91 7.84 -6.21
CA ILE A 111 14.43 8.20 -7.52
C ILE A 111 13.58 7.57 -8.63
N LEU A 112 13.19 6.30 -8.46
CA LEU A 112 12.37 5.61 -9.45
C LEU A 112 10.99 6.24 -9.62
N ILE A 113 10.34 6.70 -8.54
CA ILE A 113 9.06 7.41 -8.66
C ILE A 113 9.24 8.82 -9.24
N ALA A 114 10.34 9.49 -8.93
CA ALA A 114 10.60 10.85 -9.41
C ALA A 114 10.95 10.89 -10.90
N VAL A 115 11.64 9.86 -11.41
CA VAL A 115 12.14 9.80 -12.78
C VAL A 115 11.17 9.09 -13.73
N ARG A 116 10.37 8.13 -13.25
CA ARG A 116 9.56 7.25 -14.09
C ARG A 116 8.11 7.72 -14.18
N GLU A 117 7.58 7.84 -15.39
CA GLU A 117 6.20 8.28 -15.66
C GLU A 117 5.13 7.38 -15.00
N ASP A 118 5.45 6.09 -14.82
CA ASP A 118 4.60 5.10 -14.18
C ASP A 118 4.38 5.33 -12.67
N LYS A 119 5.23 6.17 -12.04
CA LYS A 119 5.27 6.45 -10.59
C LYS A 119 5.22 5.20 -9.70
N ARG A 120 5.83 4.09 -10.14
CA ARG A 120 5.89 2.82 -9.39
C ARG A 120 7.15 2.76 -8.52
N THR A 121 7.02 2.20 -7.33
CA THR A 121 8.14 1.89 -6.43
C THR A 121 8.80 0.57 -6.82
N LEU A 122 10.01 0.29 -6.29
CA LEU A 122 10.67 -1.01 -6.45
C LEU A 122 9.77 -2.16 -5.97
N HIS A 123 9.11 -2.00 -4.83
CA HIS A 123 8.20 -3.02 -4.29
C HIS A 123 6.93 -3.20 -5.11
N ASP A 124 6.42 -2.13 -5.72
CA ASP A 124 5.27 -2.19 -6.62
C ASP A 124 5.62 -2.96 -7.90
N LEU A 125 6.81 -2.74 -8.46
CA LEU A 125 7.34 -3.47 -9.60
C LEU A 125 7.51 -4.95 -9.31
N ILE A 126 8.13 -5.29 -8.17
CA ILE A 126 8.33 -6.68 -7.73
C ILE A 126 6.98 -7.38 -7.53
N ALA A 127 6.00 -6.70 -6.95
CA ALA A 127 4.66 -7.25 -6.73
C ALA A 127 3.75 -7.19 -7.97
N GLY A 128 4.17 -6.57 -9.07
CA GLY A 128 3.32 -6.36 -10.25
C GLY A 128 2.09 -5.50 -9.95
N THR A 129 2.19 -4.59 -8.99
CA THR A 129 1.09 -3.70 -8.56
C THR A 129 1.38 -2.25 -8.91
N TYR A 130 0.34 -1.42 -8.93
CA TYR A 130 0.47 0.03 -8.98
C TYR A 130 -0.58 0.68 -8.07
N VAL A 131 -0.41 1.97 -7.77
CA VAL A 131 -1.38 2.72 -6.98
C VAL A 131 -2.06 3.75 -7.87
N THR A 132 -3.38 3.76 -7.85
CA THR A 132 -4.22 4.68 -8.63
C THR A 132 -5.17 5.47 -7.74
N TYR A 133 -5.66 6.59 -8.27
CA TYR A 133 -6.81 7.33 -7.72
C TYR A 133 -8.16 6.78 -8.18
N ALA A 134 -8.19 5.88 -9.17
CA ALA A 134 -9.44 5.40 -9.72
C ALA A 134 -10.18 4.50 -8.72
N THR A 135 -11.49 4.73 -8.64
CA THR A 135 -12.39 3.86 -7.87
C THR A 135 -12.63 2.54 -8.62
N PRO A 136 -13.07 1.46 -7.92
CA PRO A 136 -13.22 0.15 -8.56
C PRO A 136 -14.11 0.17 -9.82
N GLY A 137 -15.18 0.97 -9.81
CA GLY A 137 -16.07 1.11 -10.96
C GLY A 137 -15.50 1.93 -12.11
N GLU A 138 -14.63 2.92 -11.84
CA GLU A 138 -13.99 3.71 -12.91
C GLU A 138 -12.90 2.91 -13.64
N GLU A 139 -12.21 1.99 -12.97
CA GLU A 139 -11.24 1.11 -13.61
C GLU A 139 -11.90 0.04 -14.48
N GLU A 140 -12.97 -0.61 -13.99
CA GLU A 140 -13.72 -1.61 -14.77
C GLU A 140 -14.29 -0.98 -16.05
N LEU A 141 -14.85 0.24 -15.95
CA LEU A 141 -15.43 0.96 -17.09
C LEU A 141 -14.37 1.39 -18.12
N ASN A 142 -13.17 1.78 -17.67
CA ASN A 142 -12.06 2.08 -18.56
C ASN A 142 -11.44 0.82 -19.20
N ALA A 143 -11.39 -0.30 -18.46
CA ALA A 143 -10.93 -1.57 -18.99
C ALA A 143 -11.87 -2.09 -20.09
N ASP A 144 -13.18 -2.02 -19.87
CA ASP A 144 -14.19 -2.37 -20.88
C ASP A 144 -14.11 -1.43 -22.10
N GLU A 145 -13.83 -0.14 -21.89
CA GLU A 145 -13.66 0.82 -22.99
C GLU A 145 -12.38 0.62 -23.80
N GLU A 146 -11.26 0.22 -23.17
CA GLU A 146 -10.03 -0.20 -23.87
C GLU A 146 -10.28 -1.47 -24.69
N ILE A 147 -11.00 -2.46 -24.14
CA ILE A 147 -11.35 -3.71 -24.83
C ILE A 147 -12.21 -3.39 -26.05
N ARG A 148 -13.28 -2.60 -25.90
CA ARG A 148 -14.18 -2.20 -26.99
C ARG A 148 -13.47 -1.39 -28.09
N LYS A 149 -12.39 -0.66 -27.78
CA LYS A 149 -11.58 0.06 -28.79
C LYS A 149 -10.58 -0.84 -29.51
N SER A 150 -10.33 -2.04 -29.01
CA SER A 150 -9.38 -3.00 -29.57
C SER A 150 -10.04 -4.08 -30.44
N GLU A 151 -11.37 -4.18 -30.40
CA GLU A 151 -12.22 -4.94 -31.34
C GLU A 151 -12.58 -4.08 -32.56
#